data_AF-A0A0M9DNK0-F1
#
_entry.id   AF-A0A0M9DNK0-F1
#
_cell.length_a   1.000
_cell.length_b   1.000
_cell.length_c   1.000
_cell.angle_alpha   90.00
_cell.angle_beta   90.00
_cell.angle_gamma   90.00
#
_symmetry.space_group_name_H-M   'P 1'
#
loop_
_entity.id
_entity.type
_entity.pdbx_description
1 polymer ?
#
loop_
_entity_poly.entity_id
_entity_poly.type
_entity_poly.pdbx_seq_one_letter_code
_entity_poly.pdbx_strand_id
1 'polypeptide(L)'
;MCKEILSALIQSLATLIVGGFSIYFIRKQLIDNQGLQKRNIDLQWFKEIIFQPNIQRIESYFNKIFDLIEVELREETPSPLSLSKEIKGVQSLFREQFLFLIHEVDEKFERLLLDILDKLTDELTIEAGNIDLMNDHDEKERWKNKLKDLIFTSKSTFLYQFYKYKENH
;
A
#
# COMPACT_ATOMS: atom_id res chain seq x y z
N MET A 1 -47.13 -46.09 26.78
CA MET A 1 -46.94 -45.14 27.90
C MET A 1 -45.50 -44.78 28.20
N CYS A 2 -44.67 -45.61 28.87
CA CYS A 2 -43.35 -45.13 29.34
C CYS A 2 -42.34 -44.79 28.21
N LYS A 3 -42.35 -45.54 27.09
CA LYS A 3 -41.50 -45.27 25.90
C LYS A 3 -41.91 -44.02 25.11
N GLU A 4 -43.20 -43.70 25.05
CA GLU A 4 -43.72 -42.54 24.30
C GLU A 4 -43.34 -41.23 25.01
N ILE A 5 -43.40 -41.23 26.35
CA ILE A 5 -42.97 -40.08 27.17
C ILE A 5 -41.47 -39.84 27.01
N LEU A 6 -40.66 -40.91 27.00
CA LEU A 6 -39.21 -40.82 26.80
C LEU A 6 -38.85 -40.30 25.39
N SER A 7 -39.56 -40.76 24.36
CA SER A 7 -39.39 -40.28 22.97
C SER A 7 -39.72 -38.79 22.83
N ALA A 8 -40.81 -38.34 23.44
CA ALA A 8 -41.20 -36.92 23.44
C ALA A 8 -40.17 -36.04 24.18
N LEU A 9 -39.63 -36.52 25.30
CA LEU A 9 -38.54 -35.84 26.02
C LEU A 9 -37.27 -35.72 25.18
N ILE A 10 -36.86 -36.78 24.48
CA ILE A 10 -35.68 -36.75 23.62
C ILE A 10 -35.88 -35.79 22.43
N GLN A 11 -37.06 -35.82 21.79
CA GLN A 11 -37.38 -34.91 20.68
C GLN A 11 -37.37 -33.45 21.13
N SER A 12 -38.02 -33.13 22.25
CA SER A 12 -38.03 -31.77 22.80
C SER A 12 -36.64 -31.27 23.19
N LEU A 13 -35.80 -32.14 23.78
CA LEU A 13 -34.40 -31.81 24.05
C LEU A 13 -33.61 -31.53 22.77
N ALA A 14 -33.80 -32.36 21.74
CA ALA A 14 -33.16 -32.20 20.44
C ALA A 14 -33.61 -30.91 19.73
N THR A 15 -34.90 -30.58 19.79
CA THR A 15 -35.44 -29.32 19.24
C THR A 15 -34.86 -28.11 19.96
N LEU A 16 -34.67 -28.19 21.29
CA LEU A 16 -34.09 -27.10 22.08
C LEU A 16 -32.60 -26.90 21.77
N ILE A 17 -31.85 -27.99 21.59
CA ILE A 17 -30.43 -27.94 21.16
C ILE A 17 -30.31 -27.34 19.76
N VAL A 18 -31.09 -27.82 18.79
CA VAL A 18 -31.08 -27.31 17.40
C VAL A 18 -31.51 -25.84 17.36
N GLY A 19 -32.55 -25.48 18.10
CA GLY A 19 -33.01 -24.09 18.22
C GLY A 19 -31.94 -23.17 18.82
N GLY A 20 -31.28 -23.60 19.90
CA GLY A 20 -30.16 -22.87 20.49
C GLY A 20 -28.98 -22.68 19.53
N PHE A 21 -28.61 -23.74 18.80
CA PHE A 21 -27.52 -23.70 17.82
C PHE A 21 -27.83 -22.78 16.63
N SER A 22 -29.08 -22.81 16.17
CA SER A 22 -29.57 -21.96 15.08
C SER A 22 -29.56 -20.47 15.48
N ILE A 23 -30.01 -20.15 16.69
CA ILE A 23 -29.98 -18.77 17.21
C ILE A 23 -28.53 -18.28 17.36
N TYR A 24 -27.63 -19.13 17.87
CA TYR A 24 -26.21 -18.81 17.98
C TYR A 24 -25.60 -18.49 16.59
N PHE A 25 -25.88 -19.31 15.59
CA PHE A 25 -25.32 -19.14 14.24
C PHE A 25 -25.85 -17.86 13.56
N ILE A 26 -27.15 -17.56 13.70
CA ILE A 26 -27.77 -16.34 13.17
C ILE A 26 -27.18 -15.10 13.85
N ARG A 27 -27.01 -15.12 15.18
CA ARG A 27 -26.38 -14.01 15.92
C ARG A 27 -24.94 -13.80 15.49
N LYS A 28 -24.18 -14.88 15.30
CA LYS A 28 -22.81 -14.81 14.81
C LYS A 28 -22.75 -14.19 13.41
N GLN A 29 -23.58 -14.64 12.47
CA GLN A 29 -23.67 -14.06 11.13
C GLN A 29 -24.05 -12.57 11.15
N LEU A 30 -24.97 -12.15 12.01
CA LEU A 30 -25.35 -10.73 12.13
C LEU A 30 -24.19 -9.87 12.64
N ILE A 31 -23.44 -10.34 13.64
CA ILE A 31 -22.26 -9.65 14.17
C ILE A 31 -21.16 -9.59 13.10
N ASP A 32 -20.90 -10.70 12.41
CA ASP A 32 -19.91 -10.77 11.34
C ASP A 32 -20.27 -9.81 10.19
N ASN A 33 -21.54 -9.78 9.77
CA ASN A 33 -22.04 -8.86 8.73
C ASN A 33 -21.96 -7.38 9.15
N GLN A 34 -22.23 -7.04 10.41
CA GLN A 34 -22.06 -5.68 10.92
C GLN A 34 -20.59 -5.27 10.93
N GLY A 35 -19.68 -6.19 11.28
CA GLY A 35 -18.23 -5.98 11.19
C GLY A 35 -17.78 -5.73 9.74
N LEU A 36 -18.29 -6.51 8.79
CA LEU A 36 -18.01 -6.35 7.35
C LEU A 36 -18.53 -5.00 6.82
N GLN A 37 -19.75 -4.60 7.18
CA GLN A 37 -20.29 -3.29 6.77
C GLN A 37 -19.46 -2.13 7.31
N LYS A 38 -19.07 -2.17 8.59
CA LYS A 38 -18.22 -1.13 9.18
C LYS A 38 -16.86 -1.06 8.48
N ARG A 39 -16.24 -2.20 8.19
CA ARG A 39 -14.97 -2.26 7.44
C ARG A 39 -15.08 -1.67 6.05
N ASN A 40 -16.16 -1.98 5.34
CA ASN A 40 -16.39 -1.45 4.00
C ASN A 40 -16.55 0.07 4.02
N ILE A 41 -17.22 0.63 5.04
CA ILE A 41 -17.33 2.07 5.24
C ILE A 41 -15.94 2.66 5.53
N ASP A 42 -15.19 2.14 6.51
CA ASP A 42 -13.86 2.66 6.85
C ASP A 42 -12.90 2.63 5.64
N LEU A 43 -12.98 1.57 4.82
CA LEU A 43 -12.21 1.42 3.57
C LEU A 43 -12.66 2.41 2.50
N GLN A 44 -13.97 2.64 2.36
CA GLN A 44 -14.52 3.65 1.44
C GLN A 44 -14.07 5.06 1.85
N TRP A 45 -14.16 5.40 3.14
CA TRP A 45 -13.70 6.69 3.66
C TRP A 45 -12.21 6.90 3.42
N PHE A 46 -11.38 5.88 3.65
CA PHE A 46 -9.96 5.95 3.33
C PHE A 46 -9.71 6.19 1.83
N LYS A 47 -10.40 5.46 0.95
CA LYS A 47 -10.23 5.60 -0.51
C LYS A 47 -10.68 6.98 -1.00
N GLU A 48 -11.81 7.49 -0.53
CA GLU A 48 -12.42 8.74 -1.01
C GLU A 48 -11.78 9.99 -0.41
N ILE A 49 -11.34 9.94 0.86
CA ILE A 49 -10.85 11.14 1.58
C ILE A 49 -9.34 11.24 1.57
N ILE A 50 -8.65 10.10 1.64
CA ILE A 50 -7.20 10.07 1.79
C ILE A 50 -6.53 9.73 0.46
N PHE A 51 -6.93 8.63 -0.20
CA PHE A 51 -6.22 8.16 -1.38
C PHE A 51 -6.55 8.96 -2.66
N GLN A 52 -7.82 9.01 -3.07
CA GLN A 52 -8.23 9.67 -4.32
C GLN A 52 -7.80 11.15 -4.41
N PRO A 53 -7.95 11.98 -3.36
CA PRO A 53 -7.57 13.39 -3.44
C PRO A 53 -6.05 13.59 -3.57
N ASN A 54 -5.26 12.61 -3.16
CA ASN A 54 -3.81 12.69 -3.14
C ASN A 54 -3.15 11.88 -4.27
N ILE A 55 -3.91 11.22 -5.15
CA ILE A 55 -3.33 10.43 -6.24
C ILE A 55 -2.43 11.27 -7.15
N GLN A 56 -2.82 12.51 -7.43
CA GLN A 56 -2.02 13.46 -8.19
C GLN A 56 -0.70 13.82 -7.48
N ARG A 57 -0.68 13.85 -6.14
CA ARG A 57 0.56 14.08 -5.39
C ARG A 57 1.50 12.88 -5.50
N ILE A 58 0.96 11.66 -5.42
CA ILE A 58 1.72 10.43 -5.63
C ILE A 58 2.33 10.43 -7.04
N GLU A 59 1.52 10.74 -8.06
CA GLU A 59 2.01 10.84 -9.44
C GLU A 59 3.08 11.92 -9.60
N SER A 60 2.86 13.11 -9.02
CA SER A 60 3.81 14.21 -9.05
C SER A 60 5.14 13.84 -8.41
N TYR A 61 5.13 13.07 -7.31
CA TYR A 61 6.35 12.58 -6.67
C TYR A 61 7.19 11.71 -7.61
N PHE A 62 6.59 10.66 -8.18
CA PHE A 62 7.32 9.76 -9.08
C PHE A 62 7.75 10.44 -10.37
N ASN A 63 6.93 11.34 -10.91
CA ASN A 63 7.29 12.13 -12.09
C ASN A 63 8.46 13.07 -11.79
N LYS A 64 8.48 13.74 -10.63
CA LYS A 64 9.62 14.59 -10.23
C LYS A 64 10.92 13.80 -10.13
N ILE A 65 10.91 12.60 -9.54
CA ILE A 65 12.10 11.76 -9.48
C ILE A 65 12.60 11.41 -10.88
N PHE A 66 11.67 11.04 -11.77
CA PHE A 66 11.98 10.74 -13.16
C PHE A 66 12.57 11.95 -13.90
N ASP A 67 11.98 13.12 -13.73
CA ASP A 67 12.43 14.37 -14.35
C ASP A 67 13.84 14.74 -13.88
N LEU A 68 14.14 14.58 -12.58
CA LEU A 68 15.49 14.80 -12.04
C LEU A 68 16.54 13.92 -12.73
N ILE A 69 16.23 12.64 -12.91
CA ILE A 69 17.12 11.71 -13.62
C ILE A 69 17.26 12.09 -15.10
N GLU A 70 16.19 12.52 -15.76
CA GLU A 70 16.26 12.98 -17.14
C GLU A 70 17.10 14.25 -17.31
N VAL A 71 17.05 15.17 -16.36
CA VAL A 71 17.87 16.38 -16.37
C VAL A 71 19.33 16.02 -16.15
N GLU A 72 19.64 15.23 -15.13
CA GLU A 72 21.02 14.84 -14.79
C GLU A 72 21.72 14.14 -15.96
N LEU A 73 21.00 13.27 -16.67
CA LEU A 73 21.54 12.55 -17.83
C LEU A 73 21.86 13.42 -19.04
N ARG A 74 21.26 14.62 -19.12
CA ARG A 74 21.53 15.59 -20.19
C ARG A 74 22.72 16.48 -19.88
N GLU A 75 23.19 16.51 -18.63
CA GLU A 75 24.34 17.31 -18.24
C GLU A 75 25.63 16.72 -18.82
N GLU A 76 26.53 17.61 -19.27
CA GLU A 76 27.85 17.19 -19.76
C GLU A 76 28.70 16.59 -18.63
N THR A 77 28.48 17.05 -17.40
CA THR A 77 29.16 16.58 -16.18
C THR A 77 28.11 16.29 -15.10
N PRO A 78 27.48 15.11 -15.11
CA PRO A 78 26.55 14.73 -14.06
C PRO A 78 27.26 14.73 -12.70
N SER A 79 26.53 15.16 -11.67
CA SER A 79 26.91 15.19 -10.27
C SER A 79 26.11 14.16 -9.48
N PRO A 80 26.64 12.92 -9.31
CA PRO A 80 26.00 11.88 -8.52
C PRO A 80 25.53 12.36 -7.13
N LEU A 81 26.35 13.21 -6.51
CA LEU A 81 26.09 13.78 -5.20
C LEU A 81 24.91 14.76 -5.21
N SER A 82 24.77 15.57 -6.26
CA SER A 82 23.64 16.49 -6.42
C SER A 82 22.35 15.70 -6.62
N LEU A 83 22.34 14.78 -7.60
CA LEU A 83 21.18 13.93 -7.88
C LEU A 83 20.71 13.17 -6.63
N SER A 84 21.63 12.54 -5.91
CA SER A 84 21.33 11.82 -4.66
C SER A 84 20.70 12.72 -3.60
N LYS A 85 21.19 13.95 -3.46
CA LYS A 85 20.66 14.93 -2.50
C LYS A 85 19.26 15.41 -2.90
N GLU A 86 19.04 15.62 -4.19
CA GLU A 86 17.74 16.05 -4.73
C GLU A 86 16.68 14.96 -4.59
N ILE A 87 17.00 13.70 -4.92
CA ILE A 87 16.10 12.56 -4.72
C ILE A 87 15.68 12.46 -3.25
N LYS A 88 16.64 12.51 -2.33
CA LYS A 88 16.36 12.51 -0.87
C LYS A 88 15.50 13.70 -0.44
N GLY A 89 15.73 14.87 -1.02
CA GLY A 89 14.93 16.07 -0.78
C GLY A 89 13.47 15.91 -1.22
N VAL A 90 13.25 15.37 -2.42
CA VAL A 90 11.91 15.09 -2.95
C VAL A 90 11.17 14.06 -2.09
N GLN A 91 11.87 13.01 -1.65
CA GLN A 91 11.32 12.02 -0.73
C GLN A 91 10.94 12.63 0.63
N SER A 92 11.82 13.43 1.24
CA SER A 92 11.54 14.08 2.53
C SER A 92 10.29 14.95 2.45
N LEU A 93 10.15 15.74 1.38
CA LEU A 93 8.98 16.58 1.16
C LEU A 93 7.70 15.76 1.01
N PHE A 94 7.75 14.66 0.25
CA PHE A 94 6.61 13.78 0.07
C PHE A 94 6.18 13.11 1.38
N ARG A 95 7.15 12.72 2.22
CA ARG A 95 6.89 12.17 3.55
C ARG A 95 6.13 13.16 4.43
N GLU A 96 6.61 14.40 4.51
CA GLU A 96 5.98 15.46 5.31
C GLU A 96 4.58 15.81 4.81
N GLN A 97 4.38 15.90 3.50
CA GLN A 97 3.13 16.39 2.92
C GLN A 97 2.02 15.34 2.79
N PHE A 98 2.37 14.07 2.71
CA PHE A 98 1.42 13.00 2.43
C PHE A 98 1.51 11.84 3.41
N LEU A 99 2.69 11.27 3.64
CA LEU A 99 2.81 10.11 4.53
C LEU A 99 2.49 10.45 5.99
N PHE A 100 2.75 11.69 6.42
CA PHE A 100 2.29 12.16 7.74
C PHE A 100 0.76 12.02 7.91
N LEU A 101 -0.03 12.28 6.86
CA LEU A 101 -1.49 12.10 6.93
C LEU A 101 -1.88 10.62 7.03
N ILE A 102 -1.10 9.73 6.41
CA ILE A 102 -1.30 8.29 6.52
C ILE A 102 -0.96 7.80 7.93
N HIS A 103 0.10 8.35 8.54
CA HIS A 103 0.53 8.00 9.89
C HIS A 103 -0.57 8.20 10.93
N GLU A 104 -1.29 9.33 10.85
CA GLU A 104 -2.41 9.64 11.75
C GLU A 104 -3.60 8.67 11.62
N VAL A 105 -3.66 7.92 10.52
CA VAL A 105 -4.78 7.02 10.20
C VAL A 105 -4.41 5.57 10.45
N ASP A 106 -3.22 5.16 9.98
CA ASP A 106 -2.67 3.83 10.16
C ASP A 106 -1.13 3.87 10.04
N GLU A 107 -0.47 3.96 11.19
CA GLU A 107 0.99 3.93 11.30
C GLU A 107 1.63 2.70 10.65
N LYS A 108 0.99 1.52 10.72
CA LYS A 108 1.57 0.31 10.11
C LYS A 108 1.53 0.41 8.59
N PHE A 109 0.45 0.96 8.06
CA PHE A 109 0.33 1.20 6.64
C PHE A 109 1.32 2.27 6.17
N GLU A 110 1.52 3.35 6.94
CA GLU A 110 2.54 4.36 6.66
C GLU A 110 3.94 3.77 6.61
N ARG A 111 4.34 2.96 7.59
CA ARG A 111 5.66 2.29 7.58
C ARG A 111 5.85 1.40 6.36
N LEU A 112 4.81 0.66 5.97
CA LEU A 112 4.88 -0.19 4.77
C LEU A 112 5.10 0.64 3.50
N LEU A 113 4.46 1.79 3.39
CA LEU A 113 4.66 2.72 2.28
C LEU A 113 6.06 3.34 2.32
N LEU A 114 6.55 3.71 3.51
CA LEU A 114 7.92 4.22 3.70
C LEU A 114 8.97 3.21 3.24
N ASP A 115 8.85 1.94 3.63
CA ASP A 115 9.81 0.91 3.25
C ASP A 115 9.96 0.81 1.72
N ILE A 116 8.87 0.99 0.97
CA ILE A 116 8.89 0.99 -0.50
C ILE A 116 9.64 2.22 -1.04
N LEU A 117 9.41 3.40 -0.45
CA LEU A 117 10.07 4.63 -0.89
C LEU A 117 11.55 4.68 -0.50
N ASP A 118 11.88 4.25 0.71
CA ASP A 118 13.27 4.19 1.21
C ASP A 118 14.08 3.25 0.34
N LYS A 119 13.53 2.06 0.02
CA LYS A 119 14.15 1.13 -0.91
C LYS A 119 14.38 1.75 -2.29
N LEU A 120 13.37 2.43 -2.84
CA LEU A 120 13.51 3.12 -4.12
C LEU A 120 14.63 4.19 -4.06
N THR A 121 14.62 5.04 -3.03
CA THR A 121 15.64 6.10 -2.89
C THR A 121 17.04 5.53 -2.74
N ASP A 122 17.21 4.46 -1.96
CA ASP A 122 18.49 3.81 -1.78
C ASP A 122 19.00 3.21 -3.09
N GLU A 123 18.15 2.48 -3.81
CA GLU A 123 18.48 1.92 -5.13
C GLU A 123 18.85 3.04 -6.13
N LEU A 124 18.07 4.12 -6.19
CA LEU A 124 18.38 5.26 -7.06
C LEU A 124 19.68 5.98 -6.67
N THR A 125 19.94 6.14 -5.37
CA THR A 125 21.17 6.78 -4.86
C THR A 125 22.40 5.95 -5.20
N ILE A 126 22.31 4.62 -5.06
CA ILE A 126 23.37 3.68 -5.44
C ILE A 126 23.65 3.77 -6.94
N GLU A 127 22.59 3.75 -7.75
CA GLU A 127 22.73 3.82 -9.21
C GLU A 127 23.26 5.19 -9.66
N ALA A 128 22.84 6.29 -9.03
CA ALA A 128 23.37 7.62 -9.29
C ALA A 128 24.89 7.67 -9.06
N GLY A 129 25.39 7.03 -8.01
CA GLY A 129 26.82 6.90 -7.72
C GLY A 129 27.64 6.22 -8.83
N ASN A 130 27.00 5.50 -9.76
CA ASN A 130 27.66 4.82 -10.86
C ASN A 130 27.61 5.61 -12.18
N ILE A 131 26.94 6.78 -12.24
CA ILE A 131 26.74 7.55 -13.47
C ILE A 131 28.07 8.01 -14.10
N ASP A 132 29.07 8.30 -13.27
CA ASP A 132 30.40 8.76 -13.68
C ASP A 132 31.23 7.67 -14.37
N LEU A 133 30.83 6.40 -14.23
CA LEU A 133 31.53 5.26 -14.82
C LEU A 133 31.06 4.98 -16.25
N MET A 134 30.00 5.64 -16.71
CA MET A 134 29.36 5.38 -18.01
C MET A 134 30.04 6.19 -19.11
N ASN A 135 30.76 5.48 -19.99
CA ASN A 135 31.63 6.12 -20.98
C ASN A 135 31.01 6.23 -22.38
N ASP A 136 29.91 5.52 -22.66
CA ASP A 136 29.24 5.55 -23.96
C ASP A 136 27.73 5.84 -23.86
N HIS A 137 27.16 6.27 -24.99
CA HIS A 137 25.75 6.66 -25.10
C HIS A 137 24.79 5.48 -24.87
N ASP A 138 25.14 4.28 -25.33
CA ASP A 138 24.28 3.10 -25.23
C ASP A 138 24.20 2.59 -23.78
N GLU A 139 25.28 2.75 -23.01
CA GLU A 139 25.33 2.49 -21.58
C GLU A 139 24.45 3.47 -20.79
N LYS A 140 24.52 4.77 -21.10
CA LYS A 140 23.63 5.78 -20.52
C LYS A 140 22.16 5.50 -20.82
N GLU A 141 21.83 5.11 -22.04
CA GLU A 141 20.44 4.80 -22.43
C GLU A 141 19.92 3.52 -21.77
N ARG A 142 20.75 2.46 -21.67
CA ARG A 142 20.40 1.25 -20.91
C ARG A 142 20.19 1.53 -19.43
N TRP A 143 21.07 2.34 -18.84
CA TRP A 143 20.94 2.75 -17.45
C TRP A 143 19.69 3.58 -17.22
N LYS A 144 19.40 4.53 -18.11
CA LYS A 144 18.15 5.30 -18.09
C LYS A 144 16.94 4.38 -18.06
N ASN A 145 16.86 3.40 -18.96
CA ASN A 145 15.74 2.45 -19.00
C ASN A 145 15.63 1.63 -17.70
N LYS A 146 16.76 1.17 -17.14
CA LYS A 146 16.78 0.49 -15.83
C LYS A 146 16.18 1.36 -14.73
N LEU A 147 16.53 2.65 -14.66
CA LEU A 147 15.96 3.56 -13.67
C LEU A 147 14.47 3.81 -13.89
N LYS A 148 14.03 3.94 -15.15
CA LYS A 148 12.61 4.07 -15.48
C LYS A 148 11.82 2.86 -14.98
N ASP A 149 12.33 1.66 -15.21
CA ASP A 149 11.69 0.42 -14.77
C ASP A 149 11.62 0.33 -13.24
N LEU A 150 12.68 0.77 -12.55
CA LEU A 150 12.77 0.80 -11.09
C LEU A 150 11.72 1.76 -10.48
N ILE A 151 11.60 2.96 -11.04
CA ILE A 151 10.60 3.97 -10.66
C ILE A 151 9.19 3.44 -10.93
N PHE A 152 8.97 2.88 -12.12
CA PHE A 152 7.67 2.34 -12.52
C PHE A 152 7.24 1.21 -11.60
N THR A 153 8.11 0.23 -11.36
CA THR A 153 7.84 -0.91 -10.49
C THR A 153 7.55 -0.47 -9.06
N SER A 154 8.32 0.48 -8.53
CA SER A 154 8.10 1.04 -7.20
C SER A 154 6.79 1.81 -7.12
N LYS A 155 6.44 2.62 -8.12
CA LYS A 155 5.14 3.30 -8.22
C LYS A 155 3.98 2.30 -8.22
N SER A 156 4.05 1.27 -9.06
CA SER A 156 3.02 0.24 -9.12
C SER A 156 2.88 -0.50 -7.80
N THR A 157 4.00 -0.85 -7.15
CA THR A 157 4.01 -1.50 -5.84
C THR A 157 3.40 -0.59 -4.77
N PHE A 158 3.76 0.68 -4.75
CA PHE A 158 3.24 1.68 -3.81
C PHE A 158 1.72 1.84 -3.97
N LEU A 159 1.23 2.06 -5.20
CA LEU A 159 -0.20 2.18 -5.48
C LEU A 159 -0.97 0.90 -5.15
N TYR A 160 -0.38 -0.27 -5.40
CA TYR A 160 -0.98 -1.56 -5.08
C TYR A 160 -1.33 -1.71 -3.60
N GLN A 161 -0.50 -1.15 -2.71
CA GLN A 161 -0.77 -1.19 -1.27
C GLN A 161 -2.04 -0.43 -0.90
N PHE A 162 -2.34 0.68 -1.59
CA PHE A 162 -3.61 1.40 -1.39
C PHE A 162 -4.82 0.61 -1.87
N TYR A 163 -4.70 -0.15 -2.95
CA TYR A 163 -5.78 -1.02 -3.41
C TYR A 163 -6.03 -2.17 -2.43
N LYS A 164 -4.96 -2.77 -1.92
CA LYS A 164 -5.01 -3.86 -0.94
C LYS A 164 -5.29 -3.44 0.50
N TYR A 165 -5.31 -2.14 0.78
CA TYR A 165 -5.49 -1.64 2.13
C TYR A 165 -6.79 -2.19 2.74
N LYS A 166 -6.66 -2.88 3.88
CA LYS A 166 -7.75 -3.57 4.60
C LYS A 166 -8.53 -4.64 3.81
N GLU A 167 -8.08 -5.08 2.63
CA GLU A 167 -8.68 -6.22 1.92
C GLU A 167 -8.32 -7.57 2.57
N ASN A 168 -7.21 -7.64 3.32
CA ASN A 168 -6.70 -8.86 3.96
C ASN A 168 -6.89 -8.89 5.49
N HIS A 169 -7.52 -7.87 6.07
CA HIS A 169 -7.87 -7.87 7.47
C HIS A 169 -9.32 -8.25 7.61
#